data_AF-A0AAN7E1W1-F1
#
_entry.id   AF-A0AAN7E1W1-F1
#
_cell.length_a   1.000
_cell.length_b   1.000
_cell.length_c   1.000
_cell.angle_alpha   90.00
_cell.angle_beta   90.00
_cell.angle_gamma   90.00
#
_symmetry.space_group_name_H-M   'P 1'
#
loop_
_entity.id
_entity.type
_entity.pdbx_description
1 polymer ?
#
loop_
_entity_poly.entity_id
_entity_poly.type
_entity_poly.pdbx_seq_one_letter_code
_entity_poly.pdbx_strand_id
1 'polypeptide(L)'
;MIAVLVLILGILLGAFILIPQVHKSGGTKKVESTASNKKVSKIYSKADVLEHNKKTDCWIIIKDKVYDVTSYVEEHPGGDAILAHAGDDSTEGFYGPQHATRVFDMIDDFFIGDLER
;
A
#
# COMPACT_ATOMS: atom_id res chain seq x y z
N MET A 1 36.97 -37.64 -23.74
CA MET A 1 36.35 -36.33 -24.02
C MET A 1 35.49 -36.38 -25.30
N ILE A 2 34.51 -37.29 -25.40
CA ILE A 2 33.50 -37.30 -26.47
C ILE A 2 32.24 -37.96 -25.88
N ALA A 3 31.57 -37.30 -24.94
CA ALA A 3 30.40 -37.86 -24.26
C ALA A 3 29.31 -36.84 -23.88
N VAL A 4 29.23 -35.68 -24.56
CA VAL A 4 28.30 -34.60 -24.12
C VAL A 4 27.52 -33.93 -25.27
N LEU A 5 27.43 -34.51 -26.47
CA LEU A 5 26.98 -33.70 -27.63
C LEU A 5 25.95 -34.26 -28.62
N VAL A 6 25.08 -35.21 -28.26
CA VAL A 6 23.90 -35.42 -29.11
C VAL A 6 22.69 -36.00 -28.37
N LEU A 7 21.52 -35.45 -28.69
CA LEU A 7 20.20 -36.10 -28.69
C LEU A 7 19.38 -36.16 -27.39
N ILE A 8 18.93 -35.01 -26.90
CA ILE A 8 17.54 -34.92 -26.40
C ILE A 8 16.90 -33.57 -26.79
N LEU A 9 17.03 -33.22 -28.07
CA LEU A 9 16.09 -32.34 -28.75
C LEU A 9 15.09 -33.25 -29.51
N GLY A 10 13.81 -33.13 -29.17
CA GLY A 10 12.71 -33.97 -29.66
C GLY A 10 12.11 -34.71 -28.46
N ILE A 11 11.04 -34.22 -27.84
CA ILE A 11 9.69 -34.24 -28.39
C ILE A 11 8.99 -32.90 -28.08
N LEU A 12 9.00 -32.02 -29.08
CA LEU A 12 7.85 -31.17 -29.37
C LEU A 12 6.72 -32.11 -29.86
N LEU A 13 5.48 -31.76 -29.52
CA LEU A 13 4.19 -32.30 -29.98
C LEU A 13 3.58 -33.39 -29.08
N GLY A 14 2.44 -33.04 -28.47
CA GLY A 14 1.40 -34.05 -28.21
C GLY A 14 0.74 -34.05 -26.83
N ALA A 15 0.26 -32.91 -26.34
CA ALA A 15 -0.82 -32.91 -25.33
C ALA A 15 -1.64 -31.60 -25.35
N PHE A 16 -2.18 -31.25 -26.53
CA PHE A 16 -3.20 -30.21 -26.69
C PHE A 16 -4.47 -30.84 -27.26
N ILE A 17 -5.19 -31.59 -26.41
CA ILE A 17 -6.43 -32.36 -26.66
C ILE A 17 -6.93 -32.65 -25.22
N LEU A 18 -8.04 -32.18 -24.64
CA LEU A 18 -9.41 -31.95 -25.14
C LEU A 18 -10.29 -31.31 -23.99
N ILE A 19 -11.08 -30.26 -24.31
CA ILE A 19 -12.45 -29.81 -23.83
C ILE A 19 -12.78 -29.50 -22.34
N PRO A 20 -13.92 -28.82 -21.98
CA PRO A 20 -14.75 -27.82 -22.68
C PRO A 20 -15.01 -26.52 -21.89
N GLN A 21 -15.48 -25.51 -22.63
CA GLN A 21 -16.19 -24.36 -22.10
C GLN A 21 -17.51 -24.75 -21.42
N VAL A 22 -17.73 -24.27 -20.20
CA VAL A 22 -19.07 -24.09 -19.64
C VAL A 22 -19.32 -22.59 -19.50
N HIS A 23 -20.12 -22.07 -20.43
CA HIS A 23 -20.86 -20.82 -20.25
C HIS A 23 -21.94 -21.06 -19.19
N LYS A 24 -21.95 -20.26 -18.12
CA LYS A 24 -23.14 -20.10 -17.28
C LYS A 24 -23.59 -18.64 -17.31
N SER A 25 -24.53 -18.40 -18.21
CA SER A 25 -25.50 -17.31 -18.12
C SER A 25 -26.38 -17.51 -16.89
N GLY A 26 -26.70 -16.45 -16.16
CA GLY A 26 -27.64 -16.46 -15.05
C GLY A 26 -27.37 -15.34 -14.06
N GLY A 27 -28.07 -14.21 -14.23
CA GLY A 27 -27.92 -13.04 -13.38
C GLY A 27 -28.43 -13.25 -11.96
N THR A 28 -27.90 -12.45 -11.04
CA THR A 28 -28.58 -11.94 -9.85
C THR A 28 -27.79 -10.74 -9.34
N LYS A 29 -28.48 -9.60 -9.19
CA LYS A 29 -28.00 -8.50 -8.36
C LYS A 29 -27.71 -9.05 -6.97
N LYS A 30 -26.46 -9.02 -6.51
CA LYS A 30 -26.14 -9.12 -5.09
C LYS A 30 -25.72 -7.74 -4.64
N VAL A 31 -26.67 -7.02 -4.05
CA VAL A 31 -26.38 -5.94 -3.13
C VAL A 31 -25.65 -6.60 -1.97
N GLU A 32 -24.33 -6.62 -2.06
CA GLU A 32 -23.49 -7.12 -0.99
C GLU A 32 -23.28 -5.95 -0.03
N SER A 33 -24.13 -5.93 1.00
CA SER A 33 -23.85 -5.31 2.29
C SER A 33 -22.39 -5.54 2.66
N THR A 34 -21.55 -4.53 2.46
CA THR A 34 -20.26 -4.44 3.13
C THR A 34 -20.54 -4.05 4.57
N ALA A 35 -20.93 -5.07 5.34
CA ALA A 35 -20.77 -5.08 6.78
C ALA A 35 -19.32 -4.67 7.08
N SER A 36 -19.19 -3.52 7.73
CA SER A 36 -17.94 -2.96 8.22
C SER A 36 -17.20 -4.02 9.03
N ASN A 37 -16.19 -4.66 8.42
CA ASN A 37 -15.16 -5.37 9.16
C ASN A 37 -14.27 -4.29 9.78
N LYS A 38 -14.73 -3.73 10.90
CA LYS A 38 -14.00 -2.72 11.66
C LYS A 38 -12.77 -3.42 12.23
N LYS A 39 -11.69 -3.48 11.45
CA LYS A 39 -10.35 -3.76 11.97
C LYS A 39 -10.16 -2.83 13.16
N VAL A 40 -9.88 -3.40 14.32
CA VAL A 40 -9.46 -2.62 15.48
C VAL A 40 -8.15 -1.95 15.09
N SER A 41 -8.19 -0.63 14.85
CA SER A 41 -7.01 0.18 14.63
C SER A 41 -6.21 0.27 15.92
N LYS A 42 -4.88 0.26 15.81
CA LYS A 42 -4.01 0.56 16.94
C LYS A 42 -4.20 2.02 17.35
N ILE A 43 -4.01 2.32 18.63
CA ILE A 43 -4.06 3.68 19.17
C ILE A 43 -2.66 4.09 19.58
N TYR A 44 -2.24 5.28 19.17
CA TYR A 44 -0.94 5.86 19.48
C TYR A 44 -1.11 7.18 20.23
N SER A 45 -0.23 7.45 21.18
CA SER A 45 -0.11 8.75 21.83
C SER A 45 0.70 9.72 20.98
N LYS A 46 0.59 11.02 21.27
CA LYS A 46 1.51 12.01 20.65
C LYS A 46 2.97 11.74 21.02
N ALA A 47 3.22 11.24 22.22
CA ALA A 47 4.56 10.87 22.65
C ALA A 47 5.12 9.69 21.84
N ASP A 48 4.28 8.70 21.50
CA ASP A 48 4.70 7.61 20.62
C ASP A 48 5.14 8.14 19.25
N VAL A 49 4.32 9.00 18.63
CA VAL A 49 4.63 9.57 17.31
C VAL A 49 5.91 10.44 17.34
N LEU A 50 6.13 11.21 18.40
CA LEU A 50 7.25 12.14 18.54
C LEU A 50 8.63 11.45 18.45
N GLU A 51 8.72 10.19 18.84
CA GLU A 51 9.97 9.41 18.77
C GLU A 51 10.40 9.09 17.32
N HIS A 52 9.44 9.12 16.38
CA HIS A 52 9.64 8.77 14.96
C HIS A 52 9.80 10.03 14.10
N ASN A 53 10.91 10.74 14.30
CA ASN A 53 11.18 12.06 13.72
C ASN A 53 12.43 12.14 12.81
N LYS A 54 12.86 11.01 12.24
CA LYS A 54 14.08 10.90 11.43
C LYS A 54 13.79 10.47 10.01
N LYS A 55 14.69 10.77 9.08
CA LYS A 55 14.57 10.32 7.67
C LYS A 55 14.37 8.81 7.53
N THR A 56 15.02 8.03 8.39
CA THR A 56 14.97 6.56 8.41
C THR A 56 13.89 6.00 9.33
N ASP A 57 13.10 6.85 9.98
CA ASP A 57 12.07 6.51 10.95
C ASP A 57 11.14 7.72 11.15
N CYS A 58 10.15 7.87 10.26
CA CYS A 58 9.35 9.08 10.10
C CYS A 58 7.87 8.75 10.18
N TRP A 59 7.23 9.14 11.28
CA TRP A 59 5.77 9.11 11.39
C TRP A 59 5.20 10.52 11.36
N ILE A 60 3.97 10.63 10.88
CA ILE A 60 3.24 11.90 10.83
C ILE A 60 1.79 11.70 11.26
N ILE A 61 1.18 12.77 11.78
CA ILE A 61 -0.25 12.81 12.06
C ILE A 61 -0.97 13.59 10.96
N ILE A 62 -2.07 13.05 10.45
CA ILE A 62 -3.01 13.77 9.57
C ILE A 62 -4.43 13.51 10.08
N LYS A 63 -5.12 14.54 10.56
CA LYS A 63 -6.51 14.45 11.08
C LYS A 63 -6.73 13.28 12.05
N ASP A 64 -5.99 13.28 13.16
CA ASP A 64 -6.07 12.27 14.23
C ASP A 64 -5.74 10.84 13.77
N LYS A 65 -5.04 10.68 12.64
CA LYS A 65 -4.55 9.39 12.14
C LYS A 65 -3.04 9.41 12.06
N VAL A 66 -2.42 8.27 12.37
CA VAL A 66 -0.97 8.11 12.39
C VAL A 66 -0.54 7.30 11.18
N TYR A 67 0.47 7.81 10.49
CA TYR A 67 1.02 7.24 9.27
C TYR A 67 2.52 7.03 9.42
N ASP A 68 2.99 5.83 9.06
CA ASP A 68 4.41 5.55 8.92
C ASP A 68 4.82 5.79 7.47
N VAL A 69 5.42 6.94 7.21
CA VAL A 69 5.85 7.36 5.86
C VAL A 69 7.32 7.06 5.60
N THR A 70 7.99 6.31 6.49
CA THR A 70 9.44 6.05 6.43
C THR A 70 9.91 5.56 5.07
N SER A 71 9.17 4.62 4.47
CA SER A 71 9.52 4.05 3.16
C SER A 71 9.32 5.02 1.99
N TYR A 72 8.56 6.10 2.17
CA TYR A 72 8.22 7.07 1.14
C TYR A 72 9.07 8.34 1.18
N VAL A 73 9.81 8.58 2.27
CA VAL A 73 10.56 9.83 2.47
C VAL A 73 11.47 10.17 1.29
N GLU A 74 12.19 9.19 0.74
CA GLU A 74 13.09 9.40 -0.41
C GLU A 74 12.36 9.55 -1.76
N GLU A 75 11.12 9.06 -1.85
CA GLU A 75 10.31 9.08 -3.07
C GLU A 75 9.39 10.32 -3.13
N HIS A 76 9.31 11.08 -2.04
CA HIS A 76 8.46 12.25 -1.94
C HIS A 76 8.88 13.33 -2.98
N PRO A 77 8.01 13.72 -3.93
CA PRO A 77 8.34 14.71 -4.95
C PRO A 77 8.73 16.10 -4.41
N GLY A 78 8.27 16.44 -3.20
CA GLY A 78 8.65 17.67 -2.49
C GLY A 78 9.99 17.57 -1.75
N GLY A 79 10.71 16.46 -1.87
CA GLY A 79 11.98 16.20 -1.18
C GLY A 79 11.83 16.24 0.34
N ASP A 80 12.82 16.82 1.01
CA ASP A 80 12.90 16.92 2.48
C ASP A 80 11.76 17.72 3.12
N ALA A 81 10.88 18.37 2.33
CA ALA A 81 9.69 19.03 2.85
C ALA A 81 8.75 18.07 3.62
N ILE A 82 8.80 16.76 3.33
CA ILE A 82 8.07 15.74 4.12
C ILE A 82 8.53 15.67 5.58
N LEU A 83 9.76 16.10 5.87
CA LEU A 83 10.34 16.04 7.21
C LEU A 83 10.04 17.28 8.06
N ALA A 84 9.36 18.29 7.52
CA ALA A 84 9.09 19.55 8.22
C ALA A 84 8.34 19.35 9.55
N HIS A 85 7.53 18.30 9.63
CA HIS A 85 6.75 17.91 10.80
C HIS A 85 6.89 16.40 11.10
N ALA A 86 8.09 15.85 10.87
CA ALA A 86 8.38 14.46 11.26
C ALA A 86 8.20 14.29 12.78
N GLY A 87 7.42 13.29 13.18
CA GLY A 87 7.03 13.06 14.57
C GLY A 87 5.90 13.96 15.08
N ASP A 88 5.20 14.70 14.22
CA ASP A 88 4.15 15.65 14.62
C ASP A 88 2.99 15.74 13.61
N ASP A 89 2.03 16.65 13.87
CA ASP A 89 0.91 16.96 13.01
C ASP A 89 1.35 17.67 11.72
N SER A 90 1.10 16.99 10.61
CA SER A 90 1.38 17.45 9.24
C SER A 90 0.11 17.81 8.48
N THR A 91 -1.05 17.92 9.13
CA THR A 91 -2.36 18.10 8.49
C THR A 91 -2.38 19.32 7.56
N GLU A 92 -1.93 20.47 8.03
CA GLU A 92 -1.92 21.71 7.23
C GLU A 92 -0.98 21.58 6.02
N GLY A 93 0.22 21.02 6.23
CA GLY A 93 1.17 20.78 5.16
C GLY A 93 0.66 19.77 4.14
N PHE A 94 -0.02 18.72 4.58
CA PHE A 94 -0.57 17.68 3.71
C PHE A 94 -1.71 18.20 2.83
N TYR A 95 -2.62 19.03 3.37
CA TYR A 95 -3.74 19.60 2.61
C TYR A 95 -3.41 20.94 1.92
N GLY A 96 -2.14 21.36 1.96
CA GLY A 96 -1.68 22.57 1.28
C GLY A 96 -1.74 22.46 -0.26
N PRO A 97 -1.57 23.60 -0.97
CA PRO A 97 -1.70 23.67 -2.43
C PRO A 97 -0.64 22.86 -3.21
N GLN A 98 0.40 22.36 -2.54
CA GLN A 98 1.44 21.52 -3.13
C GLN A 98 0.95 20.11 -3.53
N HIS A 99 -0.14 19.61 -2.93
CA HIS A 99 -0.67 18.28 -3.20
C HIS A 99 -1.93 18.33 -4.07
N ALA A 100 -1.96 17.55 -5.15
CA ALA A 100 -3.19 17.32 -5.91
C ALA A 100 -4.14 16.40 -5.13
N THR A 101 -5.46 16.56 -5.29
CA THR A 101 -6.47 15.78 -4.57
C THR A 101 -6.29 14.26 -4.68
N ARG A 102 -5.76 13.77 -5.80
CA ARG A 102 -5.49 12.34 -6.04
C ARG A 102 -4.41 11.74 -5.12
N VAL A 103 -3.60 12.58 -4.47
CA VAL A 103 -2.55 12.14 -3.53
C VAL A 103 -3.17 11.62 -2.23
N PHE A 104 -4.40 12.02 -1.93
CA PHE A 104 -5.09 11.63 -0.70
C PHE A 104 -5.49 10.15 -0.67
N ASP A 105 -5.52 9.47 -1.82
CA ASP A 105 -5.79 8.03 -1.87
C ASP A 105 -4.53 7.19 -1.56
N MET A 106 -3.33 7.75 -1.74
CA MET A 106 -2.07 7.03 -1.52
C MET A 106 -1.67 6.97 -0.04
N ILE A 107 -2.13 7.93 0.77
CA ILE A 107 -1.71 8.02 2.17
C ILE A 107 -2.21 6.85 3.01
N ASP A 108 -3.31 6.21 2.60
CA ASP A 108 -3.92 5.07 3.28
C ASP A 108 -3.00 3.84 3.33
N ASP A 109 -2.09 3.69 2.37
CA ASP A 109 -1.09 2.61 2.37
C ASP A 109 -0.09 2.72 3.53
N PHE A 110 0.06 3.92 4.10
CA PHE A 110 0.96 4.22 5.22
C PHE A 110 0.24 4.24 6.57
N PHE A 111 -1.08 4.01 6.61
CA PHE A 111 -1.86 4.08 7.84
C PHE A 111 -1.51 2.96 8.83
N ILE A 112 -1.14 3.33 10.06
CA ILE A 112 -0.78 2.36 11.11
C ILE A 112 -1.74 2.37 12.31
N GLY A 113 -2.51 3.45 12.51
CA GLY A 113 -3.46 3.54 13.61
C GLY A 113 -4.06 4.94 13.78
N ASP A 114 -4.95 5.07 14.77
CA ASP A 114 -5.53 6.35 15.15
C ASP A 114 -4.74 6.99 16.31
N LEU A 115 -4.79 8.32 16.40
CA LEU A 115 -4.24 9.08 17.52
C LEU A 115 -5.20 9.03 18.71
N GLU A 116 -4.65 8.97 19.92
CA GLU A 116 -5.44 9.17 21.15
C GLU A 116 -6.10 10.56 21.15
N ARG A 117 -7.31 10.65 21.71
CA ARG A 117 -8.11 11.87 21.78
C ARG A 117 -8.01 12.57 23.13
#